data_AF-A0A834VKK3-F1
#
_entry.id   AF-A0A834VKK3-F1
#
_cell.length_a   1.000
_cell.length_b   1.000
_cell.length_c   1.000
_cell.angle_alpha   90.00
_cell.angle_beta   90.00
_cell.angle_gamma   90.00
#
_symmetry.space_group_name_H-M   'P 1'
#
loop_
_entity.id
_entity.type
_entity.pdbx_description
1 polymer ?
#
loop_
_entity_poly.entity_id
_entity_poly.type
_entity_poly.pdbx_seq_one_letter_code
_entity_poly.pdbx_strand_id
1 'polypeptide(L)'
;MDRKRHRADSELKYKLYFELLRDKLSQYQVEPRHIYNMDEKGFMIGVESRSKRIFSRASLEGGIRRSLIQDGNQDWITLIACICADGSHLEPSLIYQGQSRSIQDSWLQGFDPDIHRARIASSPSGWLNNDIGLEWLKQVFDPATKAKARSSYRLLFVDGHQSHLTMDFLDYCDQNKILLAIYPPHATHTLQPLDVGLFKPLSTAYSNELSSFVNQCRGLLSITKSHFFPLFWRAWKTSFKESTILRAFEATGLSPFNPEIILQKFRTTVRESDSESSNFSASDWRKIRQLVDRAVNHKESRKISQLNQTILKLSTRSSLVEQKNKKLREALIEERQRKQRSRHRPLEQSEGYYGGAVFWSPRKVREARSVQEQKDRDTEQLQQQKAAAIQAREDSKLIKAREIDARRRARAEAKLLREKKRTDEAAERAARQAARKAAKRLQQTIKTSQKSKKKSLQARTKPKPKKSIVCDRGGGAQPSTHPTSPPPIRSRRGRDIKLPAKHK
;
A
#
# COMPACT_ATOMS: atom_id res chain seq x y z
N MET A 1 11.09 -20.46 18.94
CA MET A 1 10.78 -19.21 19.67
C MET A 1 11.69 -18.12 19.12
N ASP A 2 11.13 -17.04 18.59
CA ASP A 2 11.89 -16.02 17.85
C ASP A 2 12.63 -15.08 18.82
N ARG A 3 13.96 -14.96 18.68
CA ARG A 3 14.87 -14.26 19.61
C ARG A 3 14.56 -12.76 19.77
N LYS A 4 13.79 -12.20 18.83
CA LYS A 4 13.29 -10.81 18.87
C LYS A 4 12.10 -10.63 19.81
N ARG A 5 11.25 -11.65 20.00
CA ARG A 5 10.06 -11.59 20.88
C ARG A 5 10.47 -11.51 22.35
N HIS A 6 11.42 -12.35 22.77
CA HIS A 6 11.95 -12.35 24.14
C HIS A 6 12.64 -11.02 24.55
N ARG A 7 13.19 -10.26 23.59
CA ARG A 7 13.82 -8.95 23.87
C ARG A 7 12.82 -7.79 23.97
N ALA A 8 11.58 -7.99 23.51
CA ALA A 8 10.52 -6.98 23.56
C ALA A 8 9.64 -7.06 24.83
N ASP A 9 9.84 -8.13 25.62
CA ASP A 9 9.17 -8.33 26.90
C ASP A 9 9.99 -7.67 28.01
N SER A 10 9.44 -6.60 28.59
CA SER A 10 10.06 -5.82 29.67
C SER A 10 9.13 -5.81 30.88
N GLU A 11 9.63 -6.09 32.08
CA GLU A 11 8.81 -6.08 33.31
C GLU A 11 8.03 -4.77 33.48
N LEU A 12 8.65 -3.63 33.18
CA LEU A 12 8.02 -2.30 33.25
C LEU A 12 6.82 -2.17 32.32
N LYS A 13 6.92 -2.71 31.10
CA LYS A 13 5.85 -2.70 30.10
C LYS A 13 4.62 -3.45 30.60
N TYR A 14 4.83 -4.61 31.23
CA TYR A 14 3.76 -5.44 31.78
C TYR A 14 3.16 -4.80 33.05
N LYS A 15 3.97 -4.19 33.92
CA LYS A 15 3.48 -3.42 35.08
C LYS A 15 2.52 -2.31 34.65
N LEU A 16 2.95 -1.46 33.71
CA LEU A 16 2.13 -0.36 33.21
C LEU A 16 0.83 -0.84 32.54
N TYR A 17 0.87 -1.99 31.84
CA TYR A 17 -0.32 -2.61 31.28
C TYR A 17 -1.31 -3.05 32.37
N PHE A 18 -0.84 -3.77 33.39
CA PHE A 18 -1.72 -4.24 34.47
C PHE A 18 -2.22 -3.08 35.34
N GLU A 19 -1.43 -2.03 35.56
CA GLU A 19 -1.88 -0.81 36.24
C GLU A 19 -3.02 -0.14 35.47
N LEU A 20 -2.83 0.10 34.17
CA LEU A 20 -3.89 0.64 33.30
C LEU A 20 -5.15 -0.22 33.37
N LEU A 21 -5.00 -1.54 33.27
CA LEU A 21 -6.12 -2.46 33.27
C LEU A 21 -6.87 -2.43 34.61
N ARG A 22 -6.14 -2.42 35.75
CA ARG A 22 -6.73 -2.32 37.08
C ARG A 22 -7.56 -1.04 37.23
N ASP A 23 -7.02 0.09 36.81
CA ASP A 23 -7.68 1.39 36.90
C ASP A 23 -8.97 1.41 36.06
N LYS A 24 -8.93 0.82 34.86
CA LYS A 24 -10.10 0.73 33.98
C LYS A 24 -11.15 -0.27 34.47
N LEU A 25 -10.74 -1.43 34.97
CA LEU A 25 -11.66 -2.42 35.57
C LEU A 25 -12.41 -1.81 36.76
N SER A 26 -11.71 -1.04 37.60
CA SER A 26 -12.32 -0.32 38.73
C SER A 26 -13.23 0.81 38.25
N GLN A 27 -12.79 1.63 37.30
CA GLN A 27 -13.55 2.77 36.75
C GLN A 27 -14.91 2.34 36.17
N TYR A 28 -14.95 1.21 35.46
CA TYR A 28 -16.16 0.73 34.77
C TYR A 28 -16.87 -0.40 35.51
N GLN A 29 -16.38 -0.81 36.68
CA GLN A 29 -16.93 -1.90 37.51
C GLN A 29 -17.19 -3.18 36.70
N VAL A 30 -16.21 -3.57 35.87
CA VAL A 30 -16.35 -4.74 34.99
C VAL A 30 -16.12 -6.01 35.82
N GLU A 31 -17.18 -6.80 35.96
CA GLU A 31 -17.10 -8.11 36.61
C GLU A 31 -16.46 -9.16 35.69
N PRO A 32 -15.83 -10.23 36.24
CA PRO A 32 -15.21 -11.29 35.45
C PRO A 32 -16.13 -11.92 34.40
N ARG A 33 -17.42 -12.08 34.71
CA ARG A 33 -18.44 -12.61 33.78
C ARG A 33 -18.70 -11.74 32.54
N HIS A 34 -18.15 -10.52 32.51
CA HIS A 34 -18.23 -9.58 31.38
C HIS A 34 -16.86 -9.32 30.74
N ILE A 35 -15.83 -10.08 31.12
CA ILE A 35 -14.50 -10.02 30.50
C ILE A 35 -14.39 -11.13 29.46
N TYR A 36 -14.07 -10.73 28.24
CA TYR A 36 -13.97 -11.61 27.08
C TYR A 36 -12.60 -11.46 26.42
N ASN A 37 -12.07 -12.57 25.92
CA ASN A 37 -10.89 -12.59 25.06
C ASN A 37 -11.24 -13.21 23.72
N MET A 38 -10.99 -12.47 22.63
CA MET A 38 -11.15 -12.90 21.25
C MET A 38 -9.78 -13.03 20.59
N ASP A 39 -9.65 -14.07 19.77
CA ASP A 39 -8.44 -14.30 18.98
C ASP A 39 -8.72 -15.17 17.75
N GLU A 40 -7.76 -15.16 16.82
CA GLU A 40 -7.79 -15.89 15.57
C GLU A 40 -6.78 -17.04 15.54
N LYS A 41 -7.18 -18.17 14.94
CA LYS A 41 -6.29 -19.30 14.68
C LYS A 41 -6.49 -19.85 13.29
N GLY A 42 -5.42 -19.83 12.48
CA GLY A 42 -5.40 -20.49 11.18
C GLY A 42 -5.18 -22.00 11.30
N PHE A 43 -5.96 -22.77 10.56
CA PHE A 43 -5.78 -24.18 10.32
C PHE A 43 -5.42 -24.40 8.85
N MET A 44 -4.34 -25.14 8.61
CA MET A 44 -3.97 -25.56 7.26
C MET A 44 -4.56 -26.96 7.01
N ILE A 45 -5.29 -27.10 5.91
CA ILE A 45 -5.90 -28.36 5.52
C ILE A 45 -4.81 -29.29 4.96
N GLY A 46 -4.89 -30.59 5.26
CA GLY A 46 -3.96 -31.59 4.71
C GLY A 46 -2.54 -31.61 5.29
N VAL A 47 -2.22 -30.73 6.24
CA VAL A 47 -0.91 -30.72 6.92
C VAL A 47 -1.02 -31.26 8.34
N GLU A 48 -0.53 -32.49 8.53
CA GLU A 48 -0.32 -33.07 9.85
C GLU A 48 0.92 -32.42 10.49
N SER A 49 0.77 -31.90 11.72
CA SER A 49 1.84 -31.15 12.37
C SER A 49 3.09 -32.01 12.66
N ARG A 50 2.92 -33.31 12.98
CA ARG A 50 3.99 -34.31 13.14
C ARG A 50 3.47 -35.75 13.03
N SER A 51 3.87 -36.49 11.99
CA SER A 51 3.66 -37.95 11.92
C SER A 51 4.92 -38.71 12.40
N LYS A 52 4.80 -39.64 13.35
CA LYS A 52 5.86 -40.65 13.59
C LYS A 52 5.75 -41.72 12.52
N ARG A 53 6.80 -41.91 11.70
CA ARG A 53 6.83 -42.94 10.65
C ARG A 53 7.85 -44.02 10.98
N ILE A 54 7.47 -45.27 10.81
CA ILE A 54 8.34 -46.44 10.92
C ILE A 54 8.75 -46.83 9.50
N PHE A 55 10.05 -46.87 9.25
CA PHE A 55 10.62 -47.29 7.97
C PHE A 55 11.54 -48.49 8.19
N SER A 56 11.68 -49.35 7.18
CA SER A 56 12.76 -50.32 7.17
C SER A 56 14.10 -49.61 6.99
N ARG A 57 15.16 -50.15 7.60
CA ARG A 57 16.51 -49.56 7.56
C ARG A 57 17.03 -49.38 6.12
N ALA A 58 16.77 -50.34 5.25
CA ALA A 58 17.10 -50.27 3.83
C ALA A 58 16.38 -49.13 3.07
N SER A 59 15.14 -48.81 3.44
CA SER A 59 14.36 -47.71 2.83
C SER A 59 14.89 -46.32 3.24
N LEU A 60 15.37 -46.21 4.48
CA LEU A 60 16.00 -44.99 5.00
C LEU A 60 17.37 -44.73 4.35
N GLU A 61 18.17 -45.77 4.16
CA GLU A 61 19.50 -45.72 3.54
C GLU A 61 19.42 -45.54 2.02
N GLY A 62 18.41 -46.12 1.37
CA GLY A 62 18.14 -46.01 -0.07
C GLY A 62 17.57 -44.67 -0.55
N GLY A 63 17.45 -43.66 0.32
CA GLY A 63 17.06 -42.31 -0.07
C GLY A 63 15.63 -42.18 -0.58
N ILE A 64 14.74 -43.15 -0.29
CA ILE A 64 13.31 -43.07 -0.60
C ILE A 64 12.72 -41.92 0.22
N ARG A 65 12.75 -40.75 -0.43
CA ARG A 65 12.18 -39.45 -0.07
C ARG A 65 11.70 -39.28 1.38
N ARG A 66 12.49 -38.52 2.15
CA ARG A 66 12.07 -37.76 3.36
C ARG A 66 11.09 -36.61 3.03
N SER A 67 10.60 -36.50 1.80
CA SER A 67 9.63 -35.45 1.46
C SER A 67 8.32 -35.80 2.14
N LEU A 68 7.78 -34.84 2.89
CA LEU A 68 6.39 -34.87 3.29
C LEU A 68 5.56 -35.27 2.06
N ILE A 69 4.83 -36.39 2.15
CA ILE A 69 3.68 -36.61 1.26
C ILE A 69 2.63 -35.65 1.81
N GLN A 70 2.82 -34.37 1.51
CA GLN A 70 1.83 -33.34 1.72
C GLN A 70 0.98 -33.36 0.46
N ASP A 71 -0.30 -33.69 0.61
CA ASP A 71 -1.27 -33.32 -0.39
C ASP A 71 -1.11 -31.81 -0.60
N GLY A 72 -0.83 -31.40 -1.85
CA GLY A 72 -0.47 -30.01 -2.20
C GLY A 72 -1.57 -28.98 -1.96
N ASN A 73 -2.63 -29.34 -1.25
CA ASN A 73 -3.70 -28.42 -0.87
C ASN A 73 -3.25 -27.58 0.33
N GLN A 74 -2.90 -26.32 0.08
CA GLN A 74 -2.50 -25.35 1.10
C GLN A 74 -3.66 -24.44 1.52
N ASP A 75 -4.89 -24.91 1.39
CA ASP A 75 -6.08 -24.15 1.78
C ASP A 75 -6.09 -23.91 3.29
N TRP A 76 -6.40 -22.68 3.68
CA TRP A 76 -6.52 -22.27 5.07
C TRP A 76 -7.98 -22.05 5.48
N ILE A 77 -8.28 -22.41 6.72
CA ILE A 77 -9.53 -22.06 7.40
C ILE A 77 -9.15 -21.33 8.68
N THR A 78 -9.69 -20.13 8.87
CA THR A 78 -9.41 -19.32 10.06
C THR A 78 -10.55 -19.44 11.04
N LEU A 79 -10.24 -19.81 12.28
CA LEU A 79 -11.14 -19.80 13.41
C LEU A 79 -11.06 -18.46 14.12
N ILE A 80 -12.20 -17.85 14.40
CA ILE A 80 -12.36 -16.81 15.43
C ILE A 80 -12.96 -17.49 16.66
N ALA A 81 -12.21 -17.46 17.75
CA ALA A 81 -12.66 -17.96 19.05
C ALA A 81 -12.84 -16.78 20.01
N CYS A 82 -13.83 -16.89 20.89
CA CYS A 82 -14.02 -15.94 21.97
C CYS A 82 -14.41 -16.67 23.26
N ILE A 83 -13.68 -16.41 24.33
CA ILE A 83 -13.90 -17.00 25.65
C ILE A 83 -14.17 -15.92 26.70
N CYS A 84 -14.87 -16.30 27.76
CA CYS A 84 -15.20 -15.41 28.87
C CYS A 84 -14.47 -15.86 30.14
N ALA A 85 -14.14 -14.91 31.01
CA ALA A 85 -13.41 -15.18 32.24
C ALA A 85 -14.23 -15.93 33.31
N ASP A 86 -15.52 -16.18 33.07
CA ASP A 86 -16.34 -17.07 33.89
C ASP A 86 -16.26 -18.55 33.46
N GLY A 87 -15.44 -18.87 32.45
CA GLY A 87 -15.30 -20.23 31.95
C GLY A 87 -16.20 -20.55 30.75
N SER A 88 -17.13 -19.66 30.37
CA SER A 88 -17.94 -19.84 29.16
C SER A 88 -17.18 -19.49 27.89
N HIS A 89 -17.64 -19.99 26.75
CA HIS A 89 -17.15 -19.59 25.43
C HIS A 89 -18.33 -19.21 24.52
N LEU A 90 -18.04 -18.36 23.53
CA LEU A 90 -18.99 -18.06 22.46
C LEU A 90 -18.88 -19.12 21.37
N GLU A 91 -19.87 -19.12 20.48
CA GLU A 91 -19.89 -20.02 19.33
C GLU A 91 -18.74 -19.70 18.38
N PRO A 92 -18.00 -20.72 17.90
CA PRO A 92 -16.86 -20.52 17.01
C PRO A 92 -17.33 -19.96 15.67
N SER A 93 -16.54 -19.06 15.10
CA SER A 93 -16.75 -18.59 13.72
C SER A 93 -15.62 -19.08 12.82
N LEU A 94 -15.97 -19.72 11.71
CA LEU A 94 -15.03 -20.31 10.76
C LEU A 94 -15.06 -19.53 9.46
N ILE A 95 -13.90 -19.07 9.01
CA ILE A 95 -13.72 -18.36 7.75
C ILE A 95 -13.06 -19.30 6.76
N TYR A 96 -13.79 -19.66 5.72
CA TYR A 96 -13.30 -20.48 4.62
C TYR A 96 -12.69 -19.59 3.53
N GLN A 97 -11.49 -19.93 3.09
CA GLN A 97 -10.88 -19.28 1.94
C GLN A 97 -11.64 -19.64 0.64
N GLY A 98 -12.22 -18.65 -0.02
CA GLY A 98 -13.01 -18.82 -1.25
C GLY A 98 -13.04 -17.55 -2.11
N GLN A 99 -12.84 -17.68 -3.42
CA GLN A 99 -12.86 -16.54 -4.36
C GLN A 99 -14.25 -15.91 -4.49
N SER A 100 -15.30 -16.73 -4.40
CA SER A 100 -16.66 -16.23 -4.20
C SER A 100 -16.86 -16.01 -2.69
N ARG A 101 -17.47 -14.89 -2.30
CA ARG A 101 -17.97 -14.70 -0.92
C ARG A 101 -19.05 -15.75 -0.54
N SER A 102 -19.47 -16.59 -1.47
CA SER A 102 -20.37 -17.72 -1.25
C SER A 102 -19.61 -18.97 -0.81
N ILE A 103 -20.13 -19.62 0.23
CA ILE A 103 -19.68 -20.94 0.67
C ILE A 103 -20.23 -22.00 -0.29
N GLN A 104 -19.42 -23.01 -0.62
CA GLN A 104 -19.91 -24.15 -1.39
C GLN A 104 -20.59 -25.16 -0.44
N ASP A 105 -21.78 -25.64 -0.80
CA ASP A 105 -22.53 -26.62 0.00
C ASP A 105 -21.71 -27.90 0.28
N SER A 106 -20.85 -28.29 -0.67
CA SER A 106 -19.93 -29.42 -0.52
C SER A 106 -18.96 -29.26 0.66
N TRP A 107 -18.61 -28.02 1.07
CA TRP A 107 -17.72 -27.76 2.20
C TRP A 107 -18.40 -27.96 3.55
N LEU A 108 -19.73 -28.00 3.58
CA LEU A 108 -20.56 -28.07 4.78
C LEU A 108 -21.29 -29.41 4.93
N GLN A 109 -20.82 -30.46 4.26
CA GLN A 109 -21.46 -31.78 4.21
C GLN A 109 -21.67 -32.46 5.58
N GLY A 110 -21.07 -31.94 6.66
CA GLY A 110 -21.30 -32.38 8.04
C GLY A 110 -21.71 -31.27 9.00
N PHE A 111 -22.06 -30.09 8.48
CA PHE A 111 -22.59 -28.98 9.27
C PHE A 111 -24.12 -28.99 9.21
N ASP A 112 -24.71 -29.41 10.30
CA ASP A 112 -26.12 -29.23 10.60
C ASP A 112 -26.36 -27.93 11.40
N PRO A 113 -27.10 -26.93 10.87
CA PRO A 113 -27.39 -25.67 11.57
C PRO A 113 -28.20 -25.80 12.87
N ASP A 114 -29.01 -26.86 13.01
CA ASP A 114 -29.87 -27.07 14.19
C ASP A 114 -29.08 -27.67 15.34
N ILE A 115 -28.09 -28.50 15.02
CA ILE A 115 -27.23 -29.19 15.99
C ILE A 115 -25.96 -28.39 16.29
N HIS A 116 -25.37 -27.77 15.26
CA HIS A 116 -24.09 -27.10 15.35
C HIS A 116 -24.25 -25.59 15.41
N ARG A 117 -23.96 -25.06 16.60
CA ARG A 117 -23.87 -23.62 16.80
C ARG A 117 -22.48 -23.13 16.39
N ALA A 118 -22.27 -22.92 15.09
CA ALA A 118 -21.08 -22.29 14.57
C ALA A 118 -21.47 -21.32 13.46
N ARG A 119 -20.76 -20.18 13.36
CA ARG A 119 -20.92 -19.27 12.23
C ARG A 119 -19.91 -19.61 11.16
N ILE A 120 -20.36 -19.60 9.91
CA ILE A 120 -19.49 -19.86 8.77
C ILE A 120 -19.52 -18.63 7.88
N ALA A 121 -18.33 -18.12 7.56
CA ALA A 121 -18.12 -17.03 6.64
C ALA A 121 -17.12 -17.47 5.56
N SER A 122 -17.06 -16.72 4.46
CA SER A 122 -16.02 -16.92 3.45
C SER A 122 -15.34 -15.61 3.10
N SER A 123 -14.02 -15.67 2.90
CA SER A 123 -13.24 -14.54 2.42
C SER A 123 -12.23 -14.98 1.35
N PRO A 124 -11.92 -14.12 0.36
CA PRO A 124 -10.91 -14.45 -0.66
C PRO A 124 -9.52 -14.72 -0.09
N SER A 125 -9.17 -14.03 1.00
CA SER A 125 -7.88 -14.20 1.68
C SER A 125 -7.87 -15.38 2.64
N GLY A 126 -9.03 -15.86 3.09
CA GLY A 126 -9.15 -16.81 4.21
C GLY A 126 -8.89 -16.19 5.58
N TRP A 127 -8.62 -14.89 5.65
CA TRP A 127 -8.36 -14.15 6.89
C TRP A 127 -9.57 -13.32 7.31
N LEU A 128 -9.56 -12.84 8.56
CA LEU A 128 -10.50 -11.81 9.00
C LEU A 128 -10.33 -10.57 8.11
N ASN A 129 -11.44 -9.89 7.85
CA ASN A 129 -11.46 -8.59 7.17
C ASN A 129 -12.31 -7.64 8.02
N ASN A 130 -12.19 -6.33 7.78
CA ASN A 130 -12.96 -5.32 8.52
C ASN A 130 -14.46 -5.62 8.56
N ASP A 131 -15.03 -5.94 7.40
CA ASP A 131 -16.46 -6.25 7.26
C ASP A 131 -16.86 -7.48 8.08
N ILE A 132 -16.05 -8.55 8.00
CA ILE A 132 -16.29 -9.81 8.72
C ILE A 132 -16.12 -9.60 10.23
N GLY A 133 -15.19 -8.76 10.66
CA GLY A 133 -14.98 -8.44 12.07
C GLY A 133 -16.17 -7.68 12.65
N LEU A 134 -16.68 -6.70 11.92
CA LEU A 134 -17.89 -5.96 12.30
C LEU A 134 -19.13 -6.86 12.28
N GLU A 135 -19.25 -7.74 11.29
CA GLU A 135 -20.34 -8.71 11.19
C GLU A 135 -20.32 -9.71 12.35
N TRP A 136 -19.15 -10.24 12.68
CA TRP A 136 -18.94 -11.10 13.85
C TRP A 136 -19.34 -10.38 15.14
N LEU A 137 -18.95 -9.12 15.31
CA LEU A 137 -19.31 -8.33 16.48
C LEU A 137 -20.84 -8.17 16.61
N LYS A 138 -21.52 -7.89 15.49
CA LYS A 138 -22.99 -7.68 15.41
C LYS A 138 -23.81 -8.96 15.55
N GLN A 139 -23.33 -10.08 15.00
CA GLN A 139 -24.11 -11.31 14.88
C GLN A 139 -23.75 -12.39 15.91
N VAL A 140 -22.55 -12.32 16.48
CA VAL A 140 -22.05 -13.31 17.44
C VAL A 140 -21.84 -12.67 18.79
N PHE A 141 -20.97 -11.67 18.89
CA PHE A 141 -20.56 -11.14 20.18
C PHE A 141 -21.69 -10.36 20.88
N ASP A 142 -22.28 -9.35 20.23
CA ASP A 142 -23.32 -8.54 20.88
C ASP A 142 -24.54 -9.37 21.28
N PRO A 143 -25.16 -10.18 20.39
CA PRO A 143 -26.35 -10.96 20.75
C PRO A 143 -26.09 -11.97 21.88
N ALA A 144 -24.94 -12.66 21.86
CA ALA A 144 -24.61 -13.67 22.87
C ALA A 144 -24.31 -13.06 24.26
N THR A 145 -23.75 -11.84 24.31
CA THR A 145 -23.28 -11.25 25.55
C THR A 145 -24.23 -10.19 26.12
N LYS A 146 -25.11 -9.59 25.29
CA LYS A 146 -26.03 -8.52 25.68
C LYS A 146 -27.05 -8.98 26.71
N ALA A 147 -27.62 -10.17 26.54
CA ALA A 147 -28.56 -10.74 27.51
C ALA A 147 -27.91 -10.96 28.88
N LYS A 148 -26.64 -11.38 28.89
CA LYS A 148 -25.85 -11.60 30.10
C LYS A 148 -25.46 -10.29 30.78
N ALA A 149 -25.04 -9.29 30.01
CA ALA A 149 -24.54 -8.01 30.51
C ALA A 149 -25.64 -7.02 30.93
N ARG A 150 -26.86 -7.15 30.38
CA ARG A 150 -27.98 -6.22 30.61
C ARG A 150 -27.58 -4.76 30.31
N SER A 151 -27.28 -3.98 31.36
CA SER A 151 -26.89 -2.56 31.27
C SER A 151 -25.42 -2.30 31.60
N SER A 152 -24.65 -3.33 31.96
CA SER A 152 -23.26 -3.25 32.39
C SER A 152 -22.29 -3.18 31.21
N TYR A 153 -21.10 -2.64 31.46
CA TYR A 153 -20.02 -2.62 30.46
C TYR A 153 -19.42 -4.02 30.27
N ARG A 154 -19.12 -4.35 29.02
CA ARG A 154 -18.42 -5.59 28.63
C ARG A 154 -17.01 -5.24 28.19
N LEU A 155 -16.02 -5.99 28.61
CA LEU A 155 -14.63 -5.80 28.19
C LEU A 155 -14.23 -6.88 27.19
N LEU A 156 -13.81 -6.47 26.01
CA LEU A 156 -13.30 -7.35 24.96
C LEU A 156 -11.79 -7.12 24.77
N PHE A 157 -11.01 -8.16 24.98
CA PHE A 157 -9.58 -8.19 24.67
C PHE A 157 -9.33 -8.72 23.26
N VAL A 158 -8.53 -8.00 22.48
CA VAL A 158 -8.19 -8.33 21.09
C VAL A 158 -6.68 -8.15 20.87
N ASP A 159 -6.07 -8.96 20.01
CA ASP A 159 -4.66 -8.80 19.63
C ASP A 159 -4.45 -7.50 18.82
N GLY A 160 -3.23 -6.96 18.87
CA GLY A 160 -2.84 -5.70 18.25
C GLY A 160 -2.77 -5.71 16.72
N HIS A 161 -3.38 -6.68 16.05
CA HIS A 161 -3.44 -6.73 14.59
C HIS A 161 -4.43 -5.67 14.08
N GLN A 162 -3.93 -4.45 13.91
CA GLN A 162 -4.66 -3.22 13.57
C GLN A 162 -5.54 -3.28 12.30
N SER A 163 -5.48 -4.35 11.51
CA SER A 163 -6.24 -4.46 10.26
C SER A 163 -7.73 -4.70 10.43
N HIS A 164 -8.27 -4.79 11.65
CA HIS A 164 -9.70 -5.09 11.92
C HIS A 164 -10.42 -4.02 12.76
N LEU A 165 -9.71 -2.98 13.19
CA LEU A 165 -10.25 -1.94 14.08
C LEU A 165 -10.58 -0.68 13.29
N THR A 166 -11.65 -0.74 12.49
CA THR A 166 -12.22 0.42 11.80
C THR A 166 -12.98 1.32 12.76
N MET A 167 -13.23 2.56 12.33
CA MET A 167 -14.06 3.49 13.10
C MET A 167 -15.46 2.91 13.34
N ASP A 168 -16.06 2.27 12.34
CA ASP A 168 -17.36 1.59 12.46
C ASP A 168 -17.39 0.51 13.55
N PHE A 169 -16.28 -0.24 13.70
CA PHE A 169 -16.13 -1.24 14.77
C PHE A 169 -16.09 -0.57 16.14
N LEU A 170 -15.29 0.49 16.29
CA LEU A 170 -15.19 1.25 17.54
C LEU A 170 -16.51 1.93 17.91
N ASP A 171 -17.23 2.45 16.91
CA ASP A 171 -18.53 3.11 17.10
C ASP A 171 -19.61 2.14 17.54
N TYR A 172 -19.65 0.96 16.93
CA TYR A 172 -20.56 -0.09 17.36
C TYR A 172 -20.26 -0.56 18.79
N CYS A 173 -18.99 -0.70 19.15
CA CYS A 173 -18.56 -1.02 20.51
C CYS A 173 -19.04 0.05 21.52
N ASP A 174 -18.78 1.33 21.23
CA ASP A 174 -19.16 2.45 22.09
C ASP A 174 -20.69 2.52 22.30
N GLN A 175 -21.47 2.40 21.22
CA GLN A 175 -22.94 2.42 21.27
C GLN A 175 -23.53 1.27 22.11
N ASN A 176 -22.86 0.11 22.14
CA ASN A 176 -23.32 -1.07 22.87
C ASN A 176 -22.60 -1.27 24.22
N LYS A 177 -21.90 -0.27 24.75
CA LYS A 177 -21.17 -0.37 26.04
C LYS A 177 -20.13 -1.51 26.05
N ILE A 178 -19.46 -1.73 24.93
CA ILE A 178 -18.35 -2.68 24.79
C ILE A 178 -17.05 -1.87 24.84
N LEU A 179 -16.26 -2.12 25.88
CA LEU A 179 -14.92 -1.58 26.05
C LEU A 179 -13.94 -2.49 25.33
N LEU A 180 -13.01 -1.91 24.58
CA LEU A 180 -12.02 -2.67 23.82
C LEU A 180 -10.63 -2.46 24.43
N ALA A 181 -9.95 -3.56 24.76
CA ALA A 181 -8.58 -3.56 25.25
C ALA A 181 -7.68 -4.30 24.27
N ILE A 182 -6.62 -3.61 23.81
CA ILE A 182 -5.64 -4.14 22.88
C ILE A 182 -4.38 -4.48 23.64
N TYR A 183 -3.91 -5.71 23.49
CA TYR A 183 -2.69 -6.17 24.13
C TYR A 183 -1.46 -5.38 23.66
N PRO A 184 -0.45 -5.22 24.53
CA PRO A 184 0.84 -4.69 24.13
C PRO A 184 1.43 -5.49 22.94
N PRO A 185 2.13 -4.82 22.01
CA PRO A 185 2.71 -5.50 20.85
C PRO A 185 3.69 -6.59 21.29
N HIS A 186 3.62 -7.76 20.65
CA HIS A 186 4.44 -8.94 20.98
C HIS A 186 4.21 -9.53 22.38
N ALA A 187 3.11 -9.22 23.07
CA ALA A 187 2.79 -9.81 24.38
C ALA A 187 1.74 -10.92 24.32
N THR A 188 1.19 -11.20 23.13
CA THR A 188 0.09 -12.15 22.88
C THR A 188 0.36 -13.53 23.46
N HIS A 189 1.57 -14.08 23.22
CA HIS A 189 1.97 -15.40 23.74
C HIS A 189 2.07 -15.51 25.27
N THR A 190 1.97 -14.39 25.99
CA THR A 190 2.08 -14.33 27.46
C THR A 190 0.79 -13.86 28.12
N LEU A 191 0.11 -12.89 27.52
CA LEU A 191 -1.07 -12.22 28.09
C LEU A 191 -2.40 -12.72 27.55
N GLN A 192 -2.41 -13.39 26.40
CA GLN A 192 -3.65 -13.77 25.74
C GLN A 192 -4.09 -15.19 26.14
N PRO A 193 -5.22 -15.34 26.86
CA PRO A 193 -5.67 -16.64 27.35
C PRO A 193 -5.82 -17.71 26.26
N LEU A 194 -6.38 -17.34 25.11
CA LEU A 194 -6.57 -18.27 23.98
C LEU A 194 -5.24 -18.88 23.51
N ASP A 195 -4.21 -18.06 23.35
CA ASP A 195 -2.87 -18.50 22.94
C ASP A 195 -2.16 -19.33 24.01
N VAL A 196 -2.24 -18.89 25.27
CA VAL A 196 -1.52 -19.53 26.39
C VAL A 196 -2.11 -20.91 26.73
N GLY A 197 -3.44 -21.01 26.74
CA GLY A 197 -4.13 -22.16 27.34
C GLY A 197 -4.94 -23.04 26.38
N LEU A 198 -5.44 -22.52 25.25
CA LEU A 198 -6.48 -23.22 24.48
C LEU A 198 -6.03 -23.63 23.07
N PHE A 199 -5.34 -22.75 22.35
CA PHE A 199 -5.00 -22.99 20.95
C PHE A 199 -4.01 -24.12 20.74
N LYS A 200 -3.13 -24.39 21.71
CA LYS A 200 -2.23 -25.55 21.66
C LYS A 200 -3.01 -26.86 21.90
N PRO A 201 -3.79 -27.03 22.97
CA PRO A 201 -4.67 -28.20 23.13
C PRO A 201 -5.62 -28.43 21.95
N LEU A 202 -6.23 -27.38 21.41
CA LEU A 202 -7.09 -27.47 20.24
C LEU A 202 -6.33 -28.01 19.02
N SER A 203 -5.13 -27.49 18.73
CA SER A 203 -4.29 -28.00 17.64
C SER A 203 -3.92 -29.47 17.81
N THR A 204 -3.62 -29.89 19.05
CA THR A 204 -3.30 -31.29 19.36
C THR A 204 -4.52 -32.19 19.20
N ALA A 205 -5.68 -31.79 19.73
CA ALA A 205 -6.93 -32.54 19.57
C ALA A 205 -7.32 -32.68 18.10
N TYR A 206 -7.24 -31.60 17.32
CA TYR A 206 -7.50 -31.63 15.88
C TYR A 206 -6.51 -32.52 15.13
N SER A 207 -5.22 -32.47 15.47
CA SER A 207 -4.21 -33.35 14.86
C SER A 207 -4.53 -34.82 15.15
N ASN A 208 -4.96 -35.16 16.37
CA ASN A 208 -5.33 -36.54 16.72
C ASN A 208 -6.57 -37.03 15.95
N GLU A 209 -7.60 -36.19 15.82
CA GLU A 209 -8.79 -36.51 14.99
C GLU A 209 -8.40 -36.71 13.52
N LEU A 210 -7.50 -35.86 13.01
CA LEU A 210 -6.98 -35.98 11.65
C LEU A 210 -6.22 -37.28 11.44
N SER A 211 -5.30 -37.64 12.35
CA SER A 211 -4.56 -38.90 12.28
C SER A 211 -5.50 -40.11 12.35
N SER A 212 -6.53 -40.06 13.21
CA SER A 212 -7.54 -41.11 13.32
C SER A 212 -8.32 -41.30 12.02
N PHE A 213 -8.76 -40.19 11.40
CA PHE A 213 -9.45 -40.21 10.12
C PHE A 213 -8.56 -40.77 8.99
N VAL A 214 -7.32 -40.29 8.88
CA VAL A 214 -6.36 -40.79 7.88
C VAL A 214 -6.11 -42.29 8.04
N ASN A 215 -5.99 -42.77 9.29
CA ASN A 215 -5.82 -44.20 9.58
C ASN A 215 -7.06 -45.02 9.17
N GLN A 216 -8.28 -44.52 9.44
CA GLN A 216 -9.53 -45.18 9.03
C GLN A 216 -9.64 -45.28 7.50
N CYS A 217 -9.25 -44.22 6.80
CA CYS A 217 -9.25 -44.17 5.34
C CYS A 217 -8.02 -44.85 4.71
N ARG A 218 -7.13 -45.45 5.51
CA ARG A 218 -5.86 -46.07 5.09
C ARG A 218 -4.97 -45.13 4.25
N GLY A 219 -5.11 -43.81 4.42
CA GLY A 219 -4.42 -42.80 3.62
C GLY A 219 -4.81 -42.75 2.14
N LEU A 220 -5.93 -43.35 1.74
CA LEU A 220 -6.39 -43.39 0.35
C LEU A 220 -7.24 -42.18 -0.05
N LEU A 221 -7.79 -41.45 0.92
CA LEU A 221 -8.58 -40.24 0.69
C LEU A 221 -7.75 -39.00 1.02
N SER A 222 -7.69 -38.08 0.07
CA SER A 222 -7.09 -36.76 0.28
C SER A 222 -8.00 -35.89 1.14
N ILE A 223 -7.40 -35.13 2.06
CA ILE A 223 -8.17 -34.27 2.97
C ILE A 223 -8.60 -33.02 2.21
N THR A 224 -9.91 -32.82 2.13
CA THR A 224 -10.54 -31.64 1.51
C THR A 224 -11.28 -30.78 2.55
N LYS A 225 -11.73 -29.59 2.14
CA LYS A 225 -12.48 -28.64 3.00
C LYS A 225 -13.72 -29.24 3.67
N SER A 226 -14.39 -30.19 3.02
CA SER A 226 -15.60 -30.85 3.55
C SER A 226 -15.34 -31.65 4.83
N HIS A 227 -14.14 -32.19 4.97
CA HIS A 227 -13.74 -33.00 6.11
C HIS A 227 -13.31 -32.16 7.32
N PHE A 228 -13.05 -30.85 7.13
CA PHE A 228 -12.56 -30.00 8.20
C PHE A 228 -13.57 -29.87 9.35
N PHE A 229 -14.82 -29.50 9.04
CA PHE A 229 -15.81 -29.16 10.06
C PHE A 229 -16.09 -30.33 11.03
N PRO A 230 -16.36 -31.57 10.58
CA PRO A 230 -16.60 -32.68 11.50
C PRO A 230 -15.43 -32.98 12.44
N LEU A 231 -14.20 -32.91 11.94
CA LEU A 231 -12.97 -33.13 12.73
C LEU A 231 -12.73 -31.98 13.70
N PHE A 232 -12.89 -30.75 13.22
CA PHE A 232 -12.79 -29.54 14.03
C PHE A 232 -13.80 -29.55 15.18
N TRP A 233 -15.06 -29.88 14.92
CA TRP A 233 -16.12 -29.84 15.94
C TRP A 233 -15.86 -30.81 17.10
N ARG A 234 -15.34 -32.01 16.81
CA ARG A 234 -14.92 -32.97 17.85
C ARG A 234 -13.75 -32.44 18.68
N ALA A 235 -12.74 -31.86 18.02
CA ALA A 235 -11.60 -31.26 18.68
C ALA A 235 -12.00 -30.04 19.53
N TRP A 236 -12.92 -29.21 19.04
CA TRP A 236 -13.45 -28.04 19.72
C TRP A 236 -14.13 -28.45 21.04
N LYS A 237 -15.10 -29.38 20.98
CA LYS A 237 -15.80 -29.88 22.18
C LYS A 237 -14.87 -30.51 23.21
N THR A 238 -13.77 -31.10 22.77
CA THR A 238 -12.78 -31.73 23.66
C THR A 238 -11.87 -30.72 24.34
N SER A 239 -11.55 -29.60 23.67
CA SER A 239 -10.56 -28.63 24.15
C SER A 239 -11.17 -27.42 24.86
N PHE A 240 -12.33 -26.92 24.40
CA PHE A 240 -13.03 -25.76 24.97
C PHE A 240 -13.93 -26.17 26.14
N LYS A 241 -13.29 -26.60 27.23
CA LYS A 241 -13.95 -26.92 28.51
C LYS A 241 -13.82 -25.76 29.48
N GLU A 242 -14.81 -25.59 30.35
CA GLU A 242 -14.85 -24.56 31.39
C GLU A 242 -13.58 -24.55 32.24
N SER A 243 -13.13 -25.73 32.71
CA SER A 243 -11.91 -25.87 33.51
C SER A 243 -10.64 -25.40 32.78
N THR A 244 -10.57 -25.58 31.46
CA THR A 244 -9.42 -25.16 30.65
C THR A 244 -9.44 -23.65 30.44
N ILE A 245 -10.63 -23.07 30.23
CA ILE A 245 -10.82 -21.64 30.06
C ILE A 245 -10.43 -20.90 31.34
N LEU A 246 -10.93 -21.33 32.50
CA LEU A 246 -10.60 -20.72 33.80
C LEU A 246 -9.10 -20.74 34.07
N ARG A 247 -8.43 -21.88 33.84
CA ARG A 247 -6.97 -21.99 33.99
C ARG A 247 -6.19 -21.10 33.03
N ALA A 248 -6.71 -20.86 31.82
CA ALA A 248 -6.06 -19.98 30.86
C ALA A 248 -6.11 -18.51 31.30
N PHE A 249 -7.23 -18.06 31.87
CA PHE A 249 -7.35 -16.73 32.46
C PHE A 249 -6.50 -16.57 33.72
N GLU A 250 -6.41 -17.61 34.55
CA GLU A 250 -5.55 -17.63 35.73
C GLU A 250 -4.07 -17.53 35.35
N ALA A 251 -3.63 -18.31 34.34
CA ALA A 251 -2.24 -18.32 33.88
C ALA A 251 -1.75 -16.98 33.29
N THR A 252 -2.68 -16.16 32.81
CA THR A 252 -2.42 -14.81 32.26
C THR A 252 -2.54 -13.70 33.31
N GLY A 253 -3.05 -14.01 34.51
CA GLY A 253 -3.25 -13.04 35.59
C GLY A 253 -4.42 -12.07 35.36
N LEU A 254 -5.31 -12.35 34.40
CA LEU A 254 -6.45 -11.50 34.07
C LEU A 254 -7.66 -11.79 34.98
N SER A 255 -7.92 -13.06 35.29
CA SER A 255 -9.02 -13.48 36.17
C SER A 255 -8.68 -14.80 36.87
N PRO A 256 -8.57 -14.84 38.22
CA PRO A 256 -8.55 -13.69 39.12
C PRO A 256 -7.45 -12.69 38.77
N PHE A 257 -7.69 -11.40 39.01
CA PHE A 257 -6.74 -10.35 38.65
C PHE A 257 -5.49 -10.44 39.53
N ASN A 258 -4.39 -10.96 38.95
CA ASN A 258 -3.12 -11.16 39.66
C ASN A 258 -1.92 -10.94 38.72
N PRO A 259 -1.38 -9.69 38.66
CA PRO A 259 -0.23 -9.35 37.83
C PRO A 259 1.06 -10.11 38.18
N GLU A 260 1.24 -10.55 39.43
CA GLU A 260 2.50 -11.15 39.89
C GLU A 260 2.82 -12.47 39.17
N ILE A 261 1.82 -13.20 38.70
CA ILE A 261 1.99 -14.47 37.95
C ILE A 261 2.88 -14.26 36.72
N ILE A 262 2.72 -13.11 36.05
CA ILE A 262 3.50 -12.77 34.86
C ILE A 262 4.80 -12.06 35.25
N LEU A 263 4.76 -11.16 36.23
CA LEU A 263 5.94 -10.40 36.65
C LEU A 263 7.04 -11.28 37.26
N GLN A 264 6.68 -12.34 37.99
CA GLN A 264 7.66 -13.28 38.56
C GLN A 264 8.48 -14.00 37.50
N LYS A 265 7.90 -14.30 36.32
CA LYS A 265 8.62 -14.97 35.22
C LYS A 265 9.82 -14.17 34.73
N PHE A 266 9.77 -12.84 34.82
CA PHE A 266 10.88 -11.95 34.46
C PHE A 266 11.97 -11.86 35.53
N ARG A 267 11.62 -12.01 36.81
CA ARG A 267 12.59 -11.95 37.92
C ARG A 267 13.52 -13.17 37.93
N THR A 268 13.04 -14.34 37.51
CA THR A 268 13.85 -15.56 37.43
C THR A 268 14.92 -15.48 36.34
N THR A 269 14.66 -14.80 35.23
CA THR A 269 15.60 -14.72 34.09
C THR A 269 16.82 -13.82 34.32
N VAL A 270 16.82 -12.95 35.32
CA VAL A 270 17.93 -11.99 35.56
C VAL A 270 19.09 -12.61 36.35
N ARG A 271 18.89 -13.75 37.04
CA ARG A 271 19.90 -14.30 37.97
C ARG A 271 21.03 -15.13 37.34
N GLU A 272 21.03 -15.40 36.03
CA GLU A 272 21.99 -16.34 35.41
C GLU A 272 23.07 -15.69 34.51
N SER A 273 23.15 -14.36 34.40
CA SER A 273 24.02 -13.73 33.39
C SER A 273 25.14 -12.81 33.90
N ASP A 274 25.39 -12.72 35.21
CA ASP A 274 26.49 -11.89 35.73
C ASP A 274 27.60 -12.76 36.32
N SER A 275 28.33 -13.44 35.42
CA SER A 275 29.70 -13.90 35.69
C SER A 275 30.64 -13.08 34.80
N GLU A 276 31.16 -12.00 35.38
CA GLU A 276 32.17 -11.12 34.81
C GLU A 276 33.44 -11.91 34.47
N SER A 277 33.63 -12.21 33.19
CA SER A 277 34.97 -12.35 32.62
C SER A 277 35.28 -11.04 31.90
N SER A 278 36.23 -10.29 32.44
CA SER A 278 36.74 -9.05 31.86
C SER A 278 37.49 -9.35 30.55
N ASN A 279 36.75 -9.60 29.48
CA ASN A 279 37.29 -9.64 28.13
C ASN A 279 37.61 -8.20 27.70
N PHE A 280 38.90 -7.90 27.51
CA PHE A 280 39.30 -6.61 26.94
C PHE A 280 38.63 -6.42 25.57
N SER A 281 37.86 -5.34 25.44
CA SER A 281 37.25 -4.96 24.16
C SER A 281 38.35 -4.69 23.12
N ALA A 282 38.12 -5.10 21.87
CA ALA A 282 39.05 -4.88 20.75
C ALA A 282 39.42 -3.38 20.53
N SER A 283 38.63 -2.46 21.11
CA SER A 283 38.87 -1.02 21.10
C SER A 283 40.00 -0.56 22.04
N ASP A 284 40.42 -1.39 23.00
CA ASP A 284 41.43 -1.06 24.03
C ASP A 284 42.87 -1.37 23.57
N TRP A 285 43.22 -0.98 22.34
CA TRP A 285 44.54 -1.27 21.76
C TRP A 285 45.72 -0.73 22.60
N ARG A 286 45.50 0.34 23.38
CA ARG A 286 46.51 0.88 24.31
C ARG A 286 46.79 -0.07 25.47
N LYS A 287 45.77 -0.75 26.00
CA LYS A 287 45.93 -1.74 27.09
C LYS A 287 46.56 -3.02 26.56
N ILE A 288 46.16 -3.45 25.35
CA ILE A 288 46.76 -4.59 24.66
C ILE A 288 48.25 -4.32 24.36
N ARG A 289 48.58 -3.11 23.90
CA ARG A 289 49.97 -2.67 23.67
C ARG A 289 50.78 -2.64 24.97
N GLN A 290 50.22 -2.09 26.05
CA GLN A 290 50.89 -2.10 27.37
C GLN A 290 51.10 -3.52 27.94
N LEU A 291 50.24 -4.48 27.61
CA LEU A 291 50.40 -5.89 27.96
C LEU A 291 51.51 -6.55 27.13
N VAL A 292 51.53 -6.30 25.82
CA VAL A 292 52.58 -6.80 24.92
C VAL A 292 53.94 -6.21 25.29
N ASP A 293 54.00 -4.92 25.62
CA ASP A 293 55.23 -4.24 26.03
C ASP A 293 55.72 -4.71 27.41
N ARG A 294 54.82 -5.16 28.31
CA ARG A 294 55.19 -5.78 29.61
C ARG A 294 55.66 -7.23 29.48
N ALA A 295 55.15 -7.96 28.49
CA ALA A 295 55.44 -9.37 28.31
C ALA A 295 56.77 -9.64 27.59
N VAL A 296 57.37 -8.62 26.96
CA VAL A 296 58.56 -8.79 26.11
C VAL A 296 59.74 -7.98 26.67
N ASN A 297 60.71 -8.67 27.27
CA ASN A 297 61.87 -8.05 27.93
C ASN A 297 63.08 -7.76 27.01
N HIS A 298 63.06 -8.10 25.72
CA HIS A 298 64.20 -7.85 24.82
C HIS A 298 63.90 -6.80 23.75
N LYS A 299 64.61 -5.67 23.88
CA LYS A 299 64.78 -4.64 22.85
C LYS A 299 65.56 -5.25 21.68
N GLU A 300 64.86 -5.53 20.59
CA GLU A 300 65.31 -5.59 19.19
C GLU A 300 64.71 -6.77 18.44
N SER A 301 63.57 -6.53 17.79
CA SER A 301 63.20 -7.33 16.63
C SER A 301 62.30 -6.51 15.73
N ARG A 302 62.69 -6.38 14.45
CA ARG A 302 61.80 -5.87 13.38
C ARG A 302 60.41 -6.52 13.42
N LYS A 303 60.30 -7.76 13.91
CA LYS A 303 59.05 -8.52 14.08
C LYS A 303 58.08 -7.86 15.08
N ILE A 304 58.57 -7.27 16.17
CA ILE A 304 57.72 -6.60 17.18
C ILE A 304 57.19 -5.27 16.62
N SER A 305 58.02 -4.53 15.89
CA SER A 305 57.58 -3.31 15.21
C SER A 305 56.52 -3.62 14.14
N GLN A 306 56.70 -4.71 13.38
CA GLN A 306 55.70 -5.21 12.44
C GLN A 306 54.40 -5.63 13.16
N LEU A 307 54.49 -6.32 14.29
CA LEU A 307 53.32 -6.72 15.09
C LEU A 307 52.56 -5.49 15.65
N ASN A 308 53.27 -4.51 16.17
CA ASN A 308 52.64 -3.28 16.66
C ASN A 308 51.98 -2.49 15.52
N GLN A 309 52.62 -2.44 14.33
CA GLN A 309 52.01 -1.83 13.15
C GLN A 309 50.75 -2.60 12.67
N THR A 310 50.75 -3.93 12.74
CA THR A 310 49.55 -4.71 12.37
C THR A 310 48.44 -4.57 13.39
N ILE A 311 48.74 -4.52 14.69
CA ILE A 311 47.76 -4.25 15.75
C ILE A 311 47.13 -2.86 15.57
N LEU A 312 47.93 -1.83 15.28
CA LEU A 312 47.42 -0.48 14.97
C LEU A 312 46.53 -0.46 13.72
N LYS A 313 46.95 -1.14 12.64
CA LYS A 313 46.15 -1.26 11.40
C LYS A 313 44.83 -2.03 11.63
N LEU A 314 44.85 -3.10 12.42
CA LEU A 314 43.66 -3.89 12.72
C LEU A 314 42.71 -3.13 13.66
N SER A 315 43.24 -2.44 14.66
CA SER A 315 42.43 -1.62 15.58
C SER A 315 41.75 -0.46 14.86
N THR A 316 42.48 0.27 14.02
CA THR A 316 41.91 1.34 13.19
C THR A 316 40.85 0.80 12.23
N ARG A 317 41.12 -0.33 11.57
CA ARG A 317 40.13 -0.98 10.69
C ARG A 317 38.89 -1.44 11.46
N SER A 318 39.05 -2.02 12.65
CA SER A 318 37.92 -2.44 13.49
C SER A 318 37.09 -1.23 13.92
N SER A 319 37.72 -0.15 14.40
CA SER A 319 37.03 1.08 14.77
C SER A 319 36.27 1.71 13.61
N LEU A 320 36.85 1.69 12.40
CA LEU A 320 36.21 2.22 11.19
C LEU A 320 35.00 1.37 10.78
N VAL A 321 35.11 0.03 10.91
CA VAL A 321 33.99 -0.90 10.69
C VAL A 321 32.89 -0.70 11.73
N GLU A 322 33.24 -0.52 13.00
CA GLU A 322 32.28 -0.22 14.08
C GLU A 322 31.55 1.11 13.83
N GLN A 323 32.27 2.17 13.46
CA GLN A 323 31.66 3.44 13.10
C GLN A 323 30.76 3.31 11.87
N LYS A 324 31.18 2.57 10.84
CA LYS A 324 30.36 2.31 9.65
C LYS A 324 29.10 1.53 10.01
N ASN A 325 29.21 0.51 10.86
CA ASN A 325 28.07 -0.25 11.36
C ASN A 325 27.14 0.61 12.22
N LYS A 326 27.68 1.54 13.03
CA LYS A 326 26.90 2.50 13.81
C LYS A 326 26.09 3.42 12.89
N LYS A 327 26.76 4.06 11.91
CA LYS A 327 26.10 4.93 10.93
C LYS A 327 25.08 4.18 10.07
N LEU A 328 25.36 2.94 9.68
CA LEU A 328 24.38 2.09 8.97
C LEU A 328 23.18 1.76 9.85
N ARG A 329 23.36 1.49 11.14
CA ARG A 329 22.25 1.27 12.07
C ARG A 329 21.41 2.53 12.25
N GLU A 330 22.04 3.70 12.40
CA GLU A 330 21.37 5.00 12.46
C GLU A 330 20.57 5.28 11.18
N ALA A 331 21.18 5.10 10.01
CA ALA A 331 20.51 5.27 8.72
C ALA A 331 19.33 4.31 8.54
N LEU A 332 19.45 3.06 9.02
CA LEU A 332 18.37 2.06 8.96
C LEU A 332 17.24 2.40 9.94
N ILE A 333 17.55 2.99 11.09
CA ILE A 333 16.55 3.55 12.03
C ILE A 333 15.83 4.73 11.37
N GLU A 334 16.56 5.67 10.77
CA GLU A 334 15.97 6.80 10.04
C GLU A 334 15.11 6.35 8.85
N GLU A 335 15.56 5.36 8.08
CA GLU A 335 14.79 4.80 6.98
C GLU A 335 13.53 4.09 7.49
N ARG A 336 13.61 3.37 8.60
CA ARG A 336 12.43 2.79 9.27
C ARG A 336 11.49 3.87 9.77
N GLN A 337 11.99 4.95 10.37
CA GLN A 337 11.18 6.09 10.80
C GLN A 337 10.54 6.81 9.60
N ARG A 338 11.24 6.98 8.48
CA ARG A 338 10.69 7.52 7.24
C ARG A 338 9.61 6.61 6.66
N LYS A 339 9.83 5.29 6.64
CA LYS A 339 8.83 4.29 6.22
C LYS A 339 7.63 4.22 7.19
N GLN A 340 7.83 4.46 8.48
CA GLN A 340 6.76 4.62 9.47
C GLN A 340 6.02 5.97 9.35
N ARG A 341 6.68 7.03 8.87
CA ARG A 341 6.01 8.29 8.52
C ARG A 341 5.20 8.18 7.23
N SER A 342 5.59 7.30 6.30
CA SER A 342 4.87 7.04 5.03
C SER A 342 3.80 5.96 5.13
N ARG A 343 3.92 5.00 6.06
CA ARG A 343 2.84 4.06 6.41
C ARG A 343 2.00 4.69 7.52
N HIS A 344 0.76 5.07 7.21
CA HIS A 344 -0.31 5.45 8.14
C HIS A 344 0.16 5.98 9.50
N ARG A 345 0.14 7.31 9.69
CA ARG A 345 0.13 7.85 11.05
C ARG A 345 -1.06 7.25 11.79
N PRO A 346 -0.84 6.43 12.83
CA PRO A 346 -1.93 6.03 13.71
C PRO A 346 -2.54 7.31 14.29
N LEU A 347 -3.82 7.27 14.62
CA LEU A 347 -4.43 8.29 15.45
C LEU A 347 -3.50 8.59 16.63
N GLU A 348 -3.14 9.85 16.77
CA GLU A 348 -2.06 10.32 17.63
C GLU A 348 -2.36 9.92 19.08
N GLN A 349 -1.45 9.14 19.67
CA GLN A 349 -1.56 8.61 21.02
C GLN A 349 -1.29 9.73 22.03
N SER A 350 -2.36 10.40 22.48
CA SER A 350 -2.32 11.25 23.68
C SER A 350 -3.08 10.56 24.80
N GLU A 351 -2.32 9.82 25.63
CA GLU A 351 -2.61 9.44 27.02
C GLU A 351 -1.60 8.33 27.36
N GLY A 352 -0.47 8.67 28.00
CA GLY A 352 0.47 7.75 28.66
C GLY A 352 1.04 6.56 27.86
N TYR A 353 2.36 6.38 27.84
CA TYR A 353 2.92 5.14 27.30
C TYR A 353 2.69 3.97 28.27
N TYR A 354 1.61 3.21 28.09
CA TYR A 354 1.29 2.02 28.90
C TYR A 354 1.86 0.73 28.30
N GLY A 355 3.17 0.76 27.97
CA GLY A 355 3.83 -0.39 27.37
C GLY A 355 3.37 -0.73 25.94
N GLY A 356 2.63 0.18 25.29
CA GLY A 356 2.04 -0.03 23.96
C GLY A 356 0.67 -0.71 23.97
N ALA A 357 0.08 -1.00 25.13
CA ALA A 357 -1.33 -1.37 25.22
C ALA A 357 -2.24 -0.18 24.89
N VAL A 358 -3.40 -0.47 24.30
CA VAL A 358 -4.38 0.57 23.97
C VAL A 358 -5.74 0.17 24.54
N PHE A 359 -6.27 1.00 25.42
CA PHE A 359 -7.64 0.86 25.93
C PHE A 359 -8.54 1.88 25.26
N TRP A 360 -9.63 1.43 24.64
CA TRP A 360 -10.64 2.26 24.00
C TRP A 360 -11.81 2.48 24.96
N SER A 361 -11.76 3.63 25.63
CA SER A 361 -12.88 4.16 26.42
C SER A 361 -13.82 4.97 25.53
N PRO A 362 -15.09 5.20 25.95
CA PRO A 362 -16.00 6.10 25.24
C PRO A 362 -15.42 7.49 24.96
N ARG A 363 -14.60 8.00 25.89
CA ARG A 363 -13.87 9.26 25.69
C ARG A 363 -12.88 9.16 24.52
N LYS A 364 -12.06 8.11 24.49
CA LYS A 364 -11.06 7.90 23.45
C LYS A 364 -11.68 7.63 22.08
N VAL A 365 -12.82 6.94 22.03
CA VAL A 365 -13.58 6.75 20.78
C VAL A 365 -14.08 8.10 20.25
N ARG A 366 -14.60 8.99 21.10
CA ARG A 366 -14.99 10.35 20.68
C ARG A 366 -13.82 11.18 20.16
N GLU A 367 -12.67 11.10 20.82
CA GLU A 367 -11.44 11.75 20.33
C GLU A 367 -11.04 11.17 18.96
N ALA A 368 -11.10 9.85 18.78
CA ALA A 368 -10.84 9.22 17.50
C ALA A 368 -11.81 9.65 16.38
N ARG A 369 -13.11 9.83 16.68
CA ARG A 369 -14.09 10.40 15.74
C ARG A 369 -13.65 11.78 15.26
N SER A 370 -13.33 12.68 16.18
CA SER A 370 -12.91 14.05 15.84
C SER A 370 -11.65 14.08 14.97
N VAL A 371 -10.68 13.20 15.25
CA VAL A 371 -9.45 13.08 14.46
C VAL A 371 -9.73 12.51 13.07
N GLN A 372 -10.64 11.54 12.95
CA GLN A 372 -11.02 10.97 11.67
C GLN A 372 -11.78 12.01 10.81
N GLU A 373 -12.75 12.71 11.40
CA GLU A 373 -13.47 13.79 10.71
C GLU A 373 -12.53 14.89 10.21
N GLN A 374 -11.52 15.27 11.01
CA GLN A 374 -10.54 16.26 10.57
C GLN A 374 -9.72 15.75 9.38
N LYS A 375 -9.28 14.48 9.42
CA LYS A 375 -8.57 13.86 8.29
C LYS A 375 -9.42 13.81 7.04
N ASP A 376 -10.69 13.46 7.17
CA ASP A 376 -11.61 13.36 6.03
C ASP A 376 -11.80 14.76 5.41
N ARG A 377 -12.03 15.79 6.23
CA ARG A 377 -12.07 17.19 5.77
C ARG A 377 -10.77 17.63 5.09
N ASP A 378 -9.61 17.31 5.66
CA ASP A 378 -8.31 17.66 5.08
C ASP A 378 -8.11 16.94 3.72
N THR A 379 -8.54 15.68 3.61
CA THR A 379 -8.45 14.92 2.36
C THR A 379 -9.40 15.45 1.30
N GLU A 380 -10.64 15.81 1.67
CA GLU A 380 -11.62 16.44 0.80
C GLU A 380 -11.10 17.81 0.32
N GLN A 381 -10.58 18.63 1.22
CA GLN A 381 -9.95 19.91 0.87
C GLN A 381 -8.78 19.71 -0.09
N LEU A 382 -7.92 18.71 0.14
CA LEU A 382 -6.82 18.41 -0.76
C LEU A 382 -7.31 17.94 -2.14
N GLN A 383 -8.38 17.15 -2.19
CA GLN A 383 -9.00 16.73 -3.45
C GLN A 383 -9.62 17.92 -4.19
N GLN A 384 -10.33 18.80 -3.48
CA GLN A 384 -10.89 20.03 -4.05
C GLN A 384 -9.80 20.97 -4.56
N GLN A 385 -8.71 21.16 -3.82
CA GLN A 385 -7.56 21.95 -4.27
C GLN A 385 -6.93 21.36 -5.54
N LYS A 386 -6.78 20.04 -5.60
CA LYS A 386 -6.27 19.36 -6.81
C LYS A 386 -7.21 19.54 -8.00
N ALA A 387 -8.52 19.40 -7.79
CA ALA A 387 -9.52 19.59 -8.84
C ALA A 387 -9.53 21.04 -9.34
N ALA A 388 -9.51 22.02 -8.43
CA ALA A 388 -9.44 23.44 -8.76
C ALA A 388 -8.14 23.79 -9.52
N ALA A 389 -7.00 23.20 -9.13
CA ALA A 389 -5.74 23.40 -9.84
C ALA A 389 -5.77 22.81 -11.26
N ILE A 390 -6.46 21.70 -11.48
CA ILE A 390 -6.67 21.11 -12.82
C ILE A 390 -7.53 22.05 -13.66
N GLN A 391 -8.67 22.52 -13.13
CA GLN A 391 -9.56 23.46 -13.83
C GLN A 391 -8.85 24.77 -14.18
N ALA A 392 -8.15 25.39 -13.23
CA ALA A 392 -7.41 26.63 -13.48
C ALA A 392 -6.34 26.47 -14.58
N ARG A 393 -5.73 25.28 -14.69
CA ARG A 393 -4.76 24.97 -15.75
C ARG A 393 -5.45 24.82 -17.11
N GLU A 394 -6.65 24.27 -17.17
CA GLU A 394 -7.45 24.16 -18.39
C GLU A 394 -7.95 25.54 -18.86
N ASP A 395 -8.46 26.36 -17.94
CA ASP A 395 -8.88 27.73 -18.22
C ASP A 395 -7.71 28.58 -18.73
N SER A 396 -6.54 28.47 -18.09
CA SER A 396 -5.33 29.15 -18.55
C SER A 396 -4.91 28.72 -19.96
N LYS A 397 -5.12 27.46 -20.34
CA LYS A 397 -4.85 26.99 -21.72
C LYS A 397 -5.88 27.56 -22.69
N LEU A 398 -7.17 27.61 -22.31
CA LEU A 398 -8.24 28.18 -23.13
C LEU A 398 -8.04 29.68 -23.36
N ILE A 399 -7.67 30.43 -22.32
CA ILE A 399 -7.36 31.86 -22.42
C ILE A 399 -6.18 32.08 -23.37
N LYS A 400 -5.07 31.35 -23.19
CA LYS A 400 -3.91 31.43 -24.09
C LYS A 400 -4.25 31.06 -25.55
N ALA A 401 -5.10 30.07 -25.76
CA ALA A 401 -5.58 29.72 -27.10
C ALA A 401 -6.40 30.85 -27.73
N ARG A 402 -7.33 31.44 -26.97
CA ARG A 402 -8.13 32.60 -27.41
C ARG A 402 -7.26 33.80 -27.75
N GLU A 403 -6.24 34.10 -26.95
CA GLU A 403 -5.28 35.18 -27.23
C GLU A 403 -4.49 34.94 -28.52
N ILE A 404 -4.02 33.71 -28.75
CA ILE A 404 -3.31 33.33 -29.97
C ILE A 404 -4.21 33.50 -31.20
N ASP A 405 -5.47 33.05 -31.11
CA ASP A 405 -6.43 33.16 -32.21
C ASP A 405 -6.83 34.62 -32.48
N ALA A 406 -7.04 35.43 -31.44
CA ALA A 406 -7.26 36.87 -31.59
C ALA A 406 -6.08 37.55 -32.31
N ARG A 407 -4.84 37.20 -31.93
CA ARG A 407 -3.63 37.73 -32.58
C ARG A 407 -3.53 37.29 -34.04
N ARG A 408 -3.96 36.07 -34.38
CA ARG A 408 -4.02 35.59 -35.77
C ARG A 408 -5.05 36.37 -36.59
N ARG A 409 -6.25 36.59 -36.04
CA ARG A 409 -7.31 37.39 -36.69
C ARG A 409 -6.86 38.83 -36.94
N ALA A 410 -6.31 39.51 -35.93
CA ALA A 410 -5.79 40.86 -36.07
C ALA A 410 -4.69 40.98 -37.14
N ARG A 411 -3.80 39.98 -37.25
CA ARG A 411 -2.79 39.92 -38.33
C ARG A 411 -3.41 39.74 -39.71
N ALA A 412 -4.44 38.91 -39.84
CA ALA A 412 -5.15 38.71 -41.09
C ALA A 412 -5.89 40.00 -41.53
N GLU A 413 -6.59 40.65 -40.61
CA GLU A 413 -7.26 41.93 -40.85
C GLU A 413 -6.27 43.04 -41.25
N ALA A 414 -5.14 43.15 -40.54
CA ALA A 414 -4.10 44.11 -40.90
C ALA A 414 -3.49 43.84 -42.29
N LYS A 415 -3.41 42.57 -42.71
CA LYS A 415 -2.96 42.21 -44.06
C LYS A 415 -3.97 42.64 -45.11
N LEU A 416 -5.25 42.36 -44.90
CA LEU A 416 -6.33 42.82 -45.80
C LEU A 416 -6.37 44.35 -45.90
N LEU A 417 -6.20 45.06 -44.79
CA LEU A 417 -6.14 46.52 -44.79
C LEU A 417 -4.94 47.05 -45.59
N ARG A 418 -3.77 46.42 -45.46
CA ARG A 418 -2.57 46.77 -46.24
C ARG A 418 -2.76 46.49 -47.73
N GLU A 419 -3.41 45.40 -48.09
CA GLU A 419 -3.74 45.09 -49.48
C GLU A 419 -4.70 46.12 -50.06
N LYS A 420 -5.76 46.50 -49.34
CA LYS A 420 -6.67 47.58 -49.73
C LYS A 420 -5.93 48.91 -49.93
N LYS A 421 -5.09 49.33 -48.97
CA LYS A 421 -4.28 50.54 -49.13
C LYS A 421 -3.37 50.50 -50.36
N ARG A 422 -2.75 49.34 -50.64
CA ARG A 422 -1.92 49.17 -51.84
C ARG A 422 -2.73 49.25 -53.12
N THR A 423 -3.94 48.68 -53.16
CA THR A 423 -4.81 48.79 -54.33
C THR A 423 -5.27 50.22 -54.54
N ASP A 424 -5.61 50.93 -53.47
CA ASP A 424 -6.04 52.32 -53.52
C ASP A 424 -4.90 53.25 -53.98
N GLU A 425 -3.69 53.09 -53.42
CA GLU A 425 -2.50 53.83 -53.85
C GLU A 425 -2.12 53.52 -55.31
N ALA A 426 -2.24 52.27 -55.74
CA ALA A 426 -1.99 51.88 -57.12
C ALA A 426 -3.03 52.50 -58.07
N ALA A 427 -4.30 52.53 -57.68
CA ALA A 427 -5.37 53.19 -58.43
C ALA A 427 -5.13 54.70 -58.52
N GLU A 428 -4.72 55.36 -57.43
CA GLU A 428 -4.40 56.79 -57.43
C GLU A 428 -3.20 57.10 -58.33
N ARG A 429 -2.13 56.28 -58.27
CA ARG A 429 -0.97 56.42 -59.16
C ARG A 429 -1.36 56.21 -60.62
N ALA A 430 -2.19 55.21 -60.92
CA ALA A 430 -2.69 54.96 -62.26
C ALA A 430 -3.54 56.15 -62.77
N ALA A 431 -4.40 56.72 -61.93
CA ALA A 431 -5.19 57.91 -62.25
C ALA A 431 -4.29 59.13 -62.52
N ARG A 432 -3.26 59.38 -61.70
CA ARG A 432 -2.27 60.45 -61.94
C ARG A 432 -1.50 60.24 -63.25
N GLN A 433 -1.11 59.01 -63.57
CA GLN A 433 -0.45 58.70 -64.84
C GLN A 433 -1.38 58.89 -66.04
N ALA A 434 -2.64 58.47 -65.93
CA ALA A 434 -3.66 58.68 -66.95
C ALA A 434 -3.89 60.19 -67.19
N ALA A 435 -4.01 60.98 -66.13
CA ALA A 435 -4.12 62.44 -66.22
C ALA A 435 -2.90 63.09 -66.88
N ARG A 436 -1.67 62.66 -66.53
CA ARG A 436 -0.43 63.14 -67.20
C ARG A 436 -0.40 62.77 -68.68
N LYS A 437 -0.81 61.55 -69.06
CA LYS A 437 -0.89 61.12 -70.46
C LYS A 437 -1.95 61.91 -71.21
N ALA A 438 -3.11 62.17 -70.61
CA ALA A 438 -4.17 63.01 -71.17
C ALA A 438 -3.68 64.46 -71.39
N ALA A 439 -2.99 65.06 -70.40
CA ALA A 439 -2.39 66.38 -70.53
C ALA A 439 -1.33 66.44 -71.65
N LYS A 440 -0.48 65.42 -71.78
CA LYS A 440 0.48 65.33 -72.90
C LYS A 440 -0.21 65.20 -74.26
N ARG A 441 -1.30 64.44 -74.37
CA ARG A 441 -2.12 64.35 -75.59
C ARG A 441 -2.77 65.69 -75.93
N LEU A 442 -3.26 66.42 -74.93
CA LEU A 442 -3.78 67.79 -75.09
C LEU A 442 -2.68 68.75 -75.58
N GLN A 443 -1.46 68.69 -75.02
CA GLN A 443 -0.34 69.50 -75.53
C GLN A 443 0.09 69.12 -76.95
N GLN A 444 0.09 67.83 -77.29
CA GLN A 444 0.39 67.38 -78.65
C GLN A 444 -0.66 67.83 -79.66
N THR A 445 -1.95 67.77 -79.31
CA THR A 445 -3.05 68.28 -80.16
C THR A 445 -2.99 69.79 -80.33
N ILE A 446 -2.60 70.55 -79.30
CA ILE A 446 -2.33 71.99 -79.43
C ILE A 446 -1.14 72.24 -80.38
N LYS A 447 -0.06 71.45 -80.28
CA LYS A 447 1.12 71.56 -81.17
C LYS A 447 0.82 71.18 -82.63
N THR A 448 0.00 70.16 -82.88
CA THR A 448 -0.41 69.77 -84.25
C THR A 448 -1.42 70.75 -84.84
N SER A 449 -2.29 71.36 -84.03
CA SER A 449 -3.16 72.48 -84.43
C SER A 449 -2.34 73.73 -84.81
N GLN A 450 -1.22 73.99 -84.14
CA GLN A 450 -0.30 75.08 -84.54
C GLN A 450 0.53 74.76 -85.79
N LYS A 451 0.90 73.48 -86.03
CA LYS A 451 1.65 73.06 -87.23
C LYS A 451 0.78 72.99 -88.50
N SER A 452 -0.52 72.76 -88.37
CA SER A 452 -1.47 72.71 -89.51
C SER A 452 -1.83 74.10 -90.07
N LYS A 453 -1.44 75.20 -89.41
CA LYS A 453 -1.53 76.56 -89.97
C LYS A 453 -0.38 76.96 -90.91
N LYS A 454 0.65 76.13 -91.14
CA LYS A 454 1.89 76.58 -91.85
C LYS A 454 2.40 75.74 -93.03
N LYS A 455 1.65 74.77 -93.56
CA LYS A 455 1.99 74.12 -94.85
C LYS A 455 0.73 73.73 -95.64
N SER A 456 0.29 74.66 -96.48
CA SER A 456 -0.57 74.40 -97.63
C SER A 456 0.29 74.30 -98.91
N LEU A 457 -0.17 73.45 -99.83
CA LEU A 457 0.19 73.37 -101.26
C LEU A 457 1.45 72.59 -101.64
N GLN A 458 1.26 71.34 -102.07
CA GLN A 458 1.51 70.91 -103.47
C GLN A 458 0.95 69.49 -103.72
N ALA A 459 0.11 69.38 -104.76
CA ALA A 459 -0.32 68.14 -105.41
C ALA A 459 0.77 67.68 -106.41
N ARG A 460 0.89 66.45 -106.94
CA ARG A 460 -0.04 65.40 -107.42
C ARG A 460 0.89 64.19 -107.74
N THR A 461 0.53 62.90 -107.62
CA THR A 461 -0.05 62.03 -108.68
C THR A 461 -0.25 60.58 -108.14
N LYS A 462 -1.16 59.81 -108.77
CA LYS A 462 -1.47 58.38 -108.54
C LYS A 462 -1.13 57.58 -109.84
N PRO A 463 -0.84 56.26 -109.83
CA PRO A 463 -1.88 55.21 -109.82
C PRO A 463 -1.59 53.91 -108.99
N LYS A 464 -2.64 53.07 -108.88
CA LYS A 464 -2.87 51.80 -108.12
C LYS A 464 -2.23 50.53 -108.79
N PRO A 465 -2.59 49.26 -108.46
CA PRO A 465 -2.51 48.44 -107.22
C PRO A 465 -1.94 46.99 -107.45
N LYS A 466 -1.65 46.19 -106.40
CA LYS A 466 -1.60 44.69 -106.41
C LYS A 466 -1.56 44.19 -104.94
N LYS A 467 -2.63 43.58 -104.40
CA LYS A 467 -2.94 42.13 -104.24
C LYS A 467 -1.86 41.28 -103.53
N SER A 468 -2.28 40.67 -102.40
CA SER A 468 -2.28 39.22 -102.07
C SER A 468 -1.42 38.68 -100.92
N ILE A 469 -2.08 37.80 -100.12
CA ILE A 469 -1.59 36.60 -99.38
C ILE A 469 -0.96 36.89 -98.00
N VAL A 470 -1.66 36.65 -96.87
CA VAL A 470 -1.94 35.37 -96.16
C VAL A 470 -0.66 34.66 -95.68
N CYS A 471 -0.47 34.56 -94.37
CA CYS A 471 -0.24 33.28 -93.71
C CYS A 471 -0.52 33.35 -92.21
N ASP A 472 -1.39 32.43 -91.82
CA ASP A 472 -1.87 32.05 -90.51
C ASP A 472 -0.91 31.02 -89.86
N ARG A 473 -1.02 30.86 -88.54
CA ARG A 473 -0.72 29.69 -87.68
C ARG A 473 -0.72 30.23 -86.25
N GLY A 474 -1.69 29.99 -85.38
CA GLY A 474 -2.55 28.82 -85.24
C GLY A 474 -2.00 27.95 -84.11
N GLY A 475 -2.76 27.78 -83.02
CA GLY A 475 -2.43 26.86 -81.95
C GLY A 475 -3.11 27.14 -80.62
N GLY A 476 -4.43 26.93 -80.54
CA GLY A 476 -5.12 26.76 -79.27
C GLY A 476 -5.00 25.32 -78.76
N ALA A 477 -4.97 25.15 -77.43
CA ALA A 477 -5.37 23.92 -76.76
C ALA A 477 -5.58 24.16 -75.25
N GLN A 478 -6.82 24.06 -74.80
CA GLN A 478 -7.22 23.43 -73.53
C GLN A 478 -7.70 22.00 -73.89
N PRO A 479 -7.95 21.03 -72.98
CA PRO A 479 -8.07 21.11 -71.52
C PRO A 479 -7.41 19.95 -70.74
N SER A 480 -7.40 20.00 -69.40
CA SER A 480 -7.89 18.90 -68.53
C SER A 480 -7.57 19.12 -67.05
N THR A 481 -8.56 18.76 -66.24
CA THR A 481 -8.65 18.74 -64.79
C THR A 481 -8.03 17.47 -64.20
N HIS A 482 -7.21 17.57 -63.15
CA HIS A 482 -7.15 16.64 -61.99
C HIS A 482 -6.26 17.23 -60.87
N PRO A 483 -6.50 16.86 -59.59
CA PRO A 483 -6.03 17.62 -58.43
C PRO A 483 -4.59 17.27 -58.05
N THR A 484 -3.74 18.28 -57.88
CA THR A 484 -2.36 18.12 -57.45
C THR A 484 -2.29 17.94 -55.93
N SER A 485 -1.74 16.82 -55.48
CA SER A 485 -1.43 16.47 -54.09
C SER A 485 -0.46 17.47 -53.41
N PRO A 486 -0.55 17.69 -52.09
CA PRO A 486 0.32 18.62 -51.38
C PRO A 486 1.77 18.08 -51.24
N PRO A 487 2.78 18.97 -51.13
CA PRO A 487 4.19 18.59 -51.08
C PRO A 487 4.57 17.89 -49.75
N PRO A 488 5.62 17.04 -49.73
CA PRO A 488 6.03 16.31 -48.55
C PRO A 488 6.62 17.23 -47.47
N ILE A 489 6.28 16.95 -46.21
CA ILE A 489 6.78 17.67 -45.04
C ILE A 489 8.24 17.30 -44.79
N ARG A 490 9.13 18.29 -44.88
CA ARG A 490 10.58 18.17 -44.58
C ARG A 490 10.90 18.71 -43.19
N SER A 491 11.82 18.05 -42.49
CA SER A 491 12.38 18.56 -41.23
C SER A 491 13.27 19.81 -41.46
N ARG A 492 13.55 20.58 -40.40
CA ARG A 492 14.47 21.75 -40.44
C ARG A 492 15.89 21.45 -40.95
N ARG A 493 16.28 20.19 -41.13
CA ARG A 493 17.56 19.76 -41.71
C ARG A 493 17.42 19.02 -43.06
N GLY A 494 16.28 19.16 -43.74
CA GLY A 494 16.13 18.74 -45.14
C GLY A 494 15.87 17.26 -45.41
N ARG A 495 15.65 16.42 -44.39
CA ARG A 495 15.25 15.01 -44.59
C ARG A 495 13.73 14.86 -44.68
N ASP A 496 13.29 14.01 -45.61
CA ASP A 496 11.88 13.65 -45.83
C ASP A 496 11.36 12.74 -44.70
N ILE A 497 10.21 13.09 -44.11
CA ILE A 497 9.61 12.36 -42.99
C ILE A 497 8.55 11.40 -43.54
N LYS A 498 8.78 10.08 -43.45
CA LYS A 498 7.74 9.07 -43.70
C LYS A 498 6.94 8.81 -42.41
N LEU A 499 5.65 9.12 -42.41
CA LEU A 499 4.73 8.77 -41.32
C LEU A 499 4.31 7.29 -41.43
N PRO A 500 4.26 6.53 -40.32
CA PRO A 500 3.79 5.14 -40.34
C PRO A 500 2.27 5.06 -40.46
N ALA A 501 1.79 4.11 -41.26
CA ALA A 501 0.37 3.87 -41.48
C ALA A 501 -0.25 3.13 -40.28
N LYS A 502 -0.85 3.89 -39.36
CA LYS A 502 -1.93 3.41 -38.49
C LYS A 502 -2.85 4.58 -38.19
N HIS A 503 -4.12 4.41 -38.55
CA HIS A 503 -5.22 5.38 -38.64
C HIS A 503 -5.27 6.17 -39.96
N LYS A 504 -5.78 5.50 -40.99
CA LYS A 504 -6.83 6.08 -41.83
C LYS A 504 -8.14 5.40 -41.47
#